data_AF-A0A7X8FB00-F1
#
_entry.id   AF-A0A7X8FB00-F1
#
_cell.length_a   1.000
_cell.length_b   1.000
_cell.length_c   1.000
_cell.angle_alpha   90.00
_cell.angle_beta   90.00
_cell.angle_gamma   90.00
#
_symmetry.space_group_name_H-M   'P 1'
#
loop_
_entity.id
_entity.type
_entity.pdbx_description
1 polymer ?
#
loop_
_entity_poly.entity_id
_entity_poly.type
_entity_poly.pdbx_seq_one_letter_code
_entity_poly.pdbx_strand_id
1 'polypeptide(L)'
;MVEARSFRLIKGAFGKAATLLILLLGISRLNAHPPIGYVFSGGGARAYAHVGVLKVLEANGIQPDLITGTSMGAVVGALYAMGYNASQIEEILISNAWQDMLDDSFHRKDLDIGQKRWAPYGTLNLEMESNLEPKLPSGVWVGNNLNLELAKVFAVAGGGRNFDQLPIPFG
;
A
#
# COMPACT_ATOMS: atom_id res chain seq x y z
N MET A 1 -3.16 43.82 57.57
CA MET A 1 -2.28 42.62 57.59
C MET A 1 -2.83 41.42 56.79
N VAL A 2 -3.93 41.55 56.04
CA VAL A 2 -4.58 40.44 55.31
C VAL A 2 -4.02 40.25 53.87
N GLU A 3 -3.59 41.33 53.24
CA GLU A 3 -3.16 41.37 51.82
C GLU A 3 -1.92 40.52 51.51
N ALA A 4 -0.98 40.44 52.45
CA ALA A 4 0.26 39.67 52.28
C ALA A 4 0.04 38.14 52.29
N ARG A 5 -1.05 37.64 52.89
CA ARG A 5 -1.38 36.19 52.89
C ARG A 5 -1.93 35.74 51.54
N SER A 6 -2.77 36.55 50.90
CA SER A 6 -3.37 36.23 49.59
C SER A 6 -2.31 36.13 48.48
N PHE A 7 -1.30 37.01 48.49
CA PHE A 7 -0.23 37.00 47.50
C PHE A 7 0.67 35.76 47.59
N ARG A 8 0.86 35.20 48.79
CA ARG A 8 1.67 33.99 49.03
C ARG A 8 0.94 32.72 48.57
N LEU A 9 -0.38 32.68 48.70
CA LEU A 9 -1.24 31.59 48.20
C LEU A 9 -1.27 31.53 46.67
N ILE A 10 -1.36 32.68 46.00
CA ILE A 10 -1.40 32.77 44.52
C ILE A 10 -0.08 32.29 43.90
N LYS A 11 1.08 32.67 44.48
CA LYS A 11 2.40 32.18 44.03
C LYS A 11 2.58 30.67 44.22
N GLY A 12 2.06 30.12 45.33
CA GLY A 12 2.11 28.68 45.60
C GLY A 12 1.22 27.83 44.69
N ALA A 13 0.05 28.37 44.30
CA ALA A 13 -0.85 27.73 43.35
C ALA A 13 -0.28 27.71 41.92
N PHE A 14 0.34 28.81 41.50
CA PHE A 14 0.99 28.91 40.18
C PHE A 14 2.15 27.92 40.00
N GLY A 15 2.99 27.76 41.04
CA GLY A 15 4.08 26.80 41.02
C GLY A 15 3.59 25.35 40.90
N LYS A 16 2.53 24.99 41.63
CA LYS A 16 1.94 23.64 41.56
C LYS A 16 1.27 23.36 40.21
N ALA A 17 0.60 24.35 39.63
CA ALA A 17 -0.01 24.23 38.30
C ALA A 17 1.05 24.07 37.20
N ALA A 18 2.15 24.81 37.28
CA ALA A 18 3.27 24.68 36.35
C ALA A 18 3.95 23.31 36.46
N THR A 19 4.16 22.80 37.68
CA THR A 19 4.72 21.44 37.88
C THR A 19 3.78 20.36 37.35
N LEU A 20 2.47 20.49 37.58
CA LEU A 20 1.48 19.54 37.05
C LEU A 20 1.44 19.56 35.52
N LEU A 21 1.53 20.74 34.91
CA LEU A 21 1.59 20.89 33.45
C LEU A 21 2.86 20.28 32.86
N ILE A 22 4.03 20.51 33.48
CA ILE A 22 5.30 19.90 33.06
C ILE A 22 5.24 18.37 33.20
N LEU A 23 4.64 17.86 34.28
CA LEU A 23 4.47 16.43 34.50
C LEU A 23 3.55 15.81 33.44
N LEU A 24 2.42 16.46 33.15
CA LEU A 24 1.47 16.02 32.12
C LEU A 24 2.13 16.01 30.74
N LEU A 25 2.85 17.06 30.36
CA LEU A 25 3.61 17.14 29.10
C LEU A 25 4.74 16.10 29.04
N GLY A 26 5.39 15.79 30.16
CA GLY A 26 6.42 14.77 30.26
C GLY A 26 5.87 13.36 30.07
N ILE A 27 4.72 13.06 30.66
CA ILE A 27 4.03 11.76 30.50
C ILE A 27 3.56 11.56 29.05
N SER A 28 3.11 12.63 28.36
CA SER A 28 2.74 12.55 26.94
C SER A 28 3.90 12.11 26.04
N ARG A 29 5.14 12.47 26.38
CA ARG A 29 6.34 12.10 25.58
C ARG A 29 6.83 10.67 25.83
N LEU A 30 6.47 10.06 26.96
CA LEU A 30 6.83 8.67 27.27
C LEU A 30 5.96 7.66 26.49
N ASN A 31 4.78 8.06 26.02
CA ASN A 31 3.84 7.25 25.23
C ASN A 31 4.05 7.38 23.71
N ALA A 32 5.18 7.93 23.25
CA ALA A 32 5.48 7.97 21.82
C ALA A 32 5.84 6.56 21.35
N HIS A 33 4.86 5.84 20.79
CA HIS A 33 5.14 4.60 20.06
C HIS A 33 6.04 4.92 18.85
N PRO A 34 7.08 4.10 18.59
CA PRO A 34 7.90 4.28 17.41
C PRO A 34 7.02 4.08 16.16
N PRO A 35 7.17 4.93 15.13
CA PRO A 35 6.35 4.80 13.93
C PRO A 35 6.64 3.47 13.22
N ILE A 36 5.59 2.86 12.69
CA ILE A 36 5.62 1.54 12.04
C ILE A 36 5.39 1.73 10.54
N GLY A 37 6.32 1.23 9.72
CA GLY A 37 6.17 1.21 8.27
C GLY A 37 5.85 -0.19 7.76
N TYR A 38 4.86 -0.33 6.88
CA TYR A 38 4.64 -1.57 6.12
C TYR A 38 5.29 -1.47 4.73
N VAL A 39 6.07 -2.49 4.39
CA VAL A 39 6.81 -2.56 3.12
C VAL A 39 6.40 -3.83 2.38
N PHE A 40 5.63 -3.67 1.31
CA PHE A 40 5.10 -4.80 0.53
C PHE A 40 5.91 -5.04 -0.74
N SER A 41 6.67 -6.12 -0.75
CA SER A 41 7.41 -6.55 -1.94
C SER A 41 6.48 -6.95 -3.09
N GLY A 42 6.97 -6.80 -4.32
CA GLY A 42 6.30 -7.33 -5.51
C GLY A 42 6.41 -8.86 -5.62
N GLY A 43 5.69 -9.45 -6.59
CA GLY A 43 5.77 -10.89 -6.83
C GLY A 43 4.57 -11.54 -7.53
N GLY A 44 3.79 -10.76 -8.30
CA GLY A 44 2.57 -11.25 -8.96
C GLY A 44 1.61 -11.89 -7.96
N ALA A 45 1.11 -13.10 -8.27
CA ALA A 45 0.21 -13.86 -7.40
C ALA A 45 0.77 -14.13 -5.99
N ARG A 46 2.09 -14.20 -5.81
CA ARG A 46 2.69 -14.43 -4.46
C ARG A 46 2.47 -13.27 -3.51
N ALA A 47 2.25 -12.06 -4.02
CA ALA A 47 1.97 -10.89 -3.19
C ALA A 47 0.61 -11.01 -2.45
N TYR A 48 -0.24 -11.98 -2.79
CA TYR A 48 -1.48 -12.24 -2.06
C TYR A 48 -1.22 -12.70 -0.62
N ALA A 49 -0.02 -13.24 -0.34
CA ALA A 49 0.40 -13.59 1.01
C ALA A 49 0.41 -12.37 1.96
N HIS A 50 0.61 -11.16 1.42
CA HIS A 50 0.57 -9.91 2.20
C HIS A 50 -0.80 -9.68 2.85
N VAL A 51 -1.89 -10.17 2.25
CA VAL A 51 -3.23 -10.09 2.85
C VAL A 51 -3.32 -10.93 4.13
N GLY A 52 -2.71 -12.12 4.14
CA GLY A 52 -2.61 -12.94 5.35
C GLY A 52 -1.82 -12.24 6.46
N VAL A 53 -0.74 -11.55 6.10
CA VAL A 53 0.04 -10.73 7.05
C VAL A 53 -0.81 -9.59 7.61
N LEU A 54 -1.54 -8.86 6.76
CA LEU A 54 -2.45 -7.79 7.18
C LEU A 54 -3.52 -8.29 8.16
N LYS A 55 -4.15 -9.44 7.91
CA LYS A 55 -5.13 -10.03 8.83
C LYS A 55 -4.57 -10.26 10.23
N VAL A 56 -3.32 -10.74 10.33
CA VAL A 56 -2.66 -10.96 11.62
C VAL A 56 -2.33 -9.63 12.30
N LEU A 57 -1.83 -8.65 11.55
CA LEU A 57 -1.50 -7.33 12.09
C LEU A 57 -2.75 -6.61 12.61
N GLU A 58 -3.84 -6.62 11.83
CA GLU A 58 -5.16 -6.11 12.24
C GLU A 58 -5.66 -6.78 13.52
N ALA A 59 -5.61 -8.12 13.58
CA ALA A 59 -6.06 -8.88 14.75
C ALA A 59 -5.26 -8.56 16.03
N ASN A 60 -4.01 -8.10 15.89
CA ASN A 60 -3.16 -7.68 17.00
C ASN A 60 -3.19 -6.16 17.26
N GLY A 61 -4.00 -5.40 16.51
CA GLY A 61 -4.07 -3.94 16.64
C GLY A 61 -2.79 -3.22 16.23
N ILE A 62 -1.94 -3.84 15.43
CA ILE A 62 -0.72 -3.23 14.89
C ILE A 62 -1.13 -2.46 13.65
N GLN A 63 -0.98 -1.14 13.69
CA GLN A 63 -1.33 -0.24 12.59
C GLN A 63 -0.08 0.47 12.07
N PRO A 64 0.07 0.63 10.75
CA PRO A 64 1.18 1.36 10.18
C PRO A 64 0.91 2.86 10.18
N ASP A 65 1.99 3.65 10.28
CA ASP A 65 2.02 5.09 10.04
C ASP A 65 2.38 5.43 8.59
N LEU A 66 2.98 4.48 7.86
CA LEU A 66 3.38 4.63 6.46
C LEU A 66 3.32 3.28 5.74
N ILE A 67 2.88 3.28 4.49
CA ILE A 67 2.88 2.10 3.64
C ILE A 67 3.67 2.39 2.35
N THR A 68 4.41 1.40 1.87
CA THR A 68 5.02 1.44 0.53
C THR A 68 4.97 0.05 -0.08
N GLY A 69 5.02 -0.02 -1.41
CA GLY A 69 5.06 -1.30 -2.09
C GLY A 69 5.44 -1.24 -3.56
N THR A 70 5.65 -2.41 -4.16
CA THR A 70 6.02 -2.53 -5.59
C THR A 70 5.12 -3.54 -6.30
N SER A 71 4.70 -3.24 -7.53
CA SER A 71 3.86 -4.13 -8.36
C SER A 71 2.59 -4.55 -7.60
N MET A 72 2.27 -5.85 -7.53
CA MET A 72 1.11 -6.34 -6.77
C MET A 72 1.19 -6.02 -5.26
N GLY A 73 2.40 -5.88 -4.69
CA GLY A 73 2.56 -5.38 -3.32
C GLY A 73 2.11 -3.93 -3.17
N ALA A 74 2.31 -3.09 -4.20
CA ALA A 74 1.79 -1.73 -4.24
C ALA A 74 0.26 -1.71 -4.32
N VAL A 75 -0.35 -2.63 -5.09
CA VAL A 75 -1.81 -2.76 -5.18
C VAL A 75 -2.42 -3.08 -3.82
N VAL A 76 -1.91 -4.11 -3.14
CA VAL A 76 -2.35 -4.49 -1.79
C VAL A 76 -2.12 -3.35 -0.80
N GLY A 77 -0.93 -2.75 -0.80
CA GLY A 77 -0.58 -1.65 0.10
C GLY A 77 -1.44 -0.41 -0.11
N ALA A 78 -1.70 -0.02 -1.36
CA ALA A 78 -2.53 1.14 -1.69
C ALA A 78 -4.00 0.94 -1.30
N LEU A 79 -4.55 -0.26 -1.52
CA LEU A 79 -5.90 -0.60 -1.06
C LEU A 79 -5.99 -0.48 0.47
N TYR A 80 -5.03 -1.03 1.19
CA TYR A 80 -5.01 -0.92 2.65
C TYR A 80 -4.83 0.54 3.11
N ALA A 81 -3.95 1.30 2.45
CA ALA A 81 -3.72 2.72 2.71
C ALA A 81 -4.99 3.57 2.52
N MET A 82 -5.86 3.18 1.58
CA MET A 82 -7.18 3.79 1.34
C MET A 82 -8.23 3.43 2.41
N GLY A 83 -7.90 2.58 3.38
CA GLY A 83 -8.78 2.22 4.49
C GLY A 83 -9.59 0.93 4.27
N TYR A 84 -9.28 0.15 3.24
CA TYR A 84 -9.83 -1.20 3.12
C TYR A 84 -9.21 -2.12 4.16
N ASN A 85 -10.03 -2.95 4.81
CA ASN A 85 -9.53 -3.99 5.69
C ASN A 85 -9.05 -5.22 4.90
N ALA A 86 -8.27 -6.07 5.55
CA ALA A 86 -7.65 -7.23 4.90
C ALA A 86 -8.67 -8.19 4.27
N SER A 87 -9.86 -8.36 4.86
CA SER A 87 -10.92 -9.20 4.30
C SER A 87 -11.54 -8.63 3.03
N GLN A 88 -11.72 -7.31 2.97
CA GLN A 88 -12.21 -6.63 1.76
C GLN A 88 -11.17 -6.71 0.64
N ILE A 89 -9.89 -6.56 0.97
CA ILE A 89 -8.79 -6.71 0.00
C ILE A 89 -8.77 -8.13 -0.54
N GLU A 90 -8.93 -9.15 0.32
CA GLU A 90 -9.02 -10.54 -0.11
C GLU A 90 -10.16 -10.76 -1.12
N GLU A 91 -11.36 -10.23 -0.82
CA GLU A 91 -12.51 -10.33 -1.72
C GLU A 91 -12.24 -9.68 -3.08
N ILE A 92 -11.61 -8.50 -3.10
CA ILE A 92 -11.21 -7.80 -4.33
C ILE A 92 -10.18 -8.61 -5.14
N LEU A 93 -9.23 -9.26 -4.48
CA LEU A 93 -8.19 -10.03 -5.17
C LEU A 93 -8.68 -11.37 -5.70
N ILE A 94 -9.66 -12.01 -5.04
CA ILE A 94 -10.22 -13.30 -5.44
C ILE A 94 -11.31 -13.14 -6.51
N SER A 95 -12.12 -12.09 -6.44
CA SER A 95 -13.26 -11.86 -7.35
C SER A 95 -12.85 -11.45 -8.77
N ASN A 96 -11.63 -10.94 -8.92
CA ASN A 96 -11.12 -10.40 -10.16
C ASN A 96 -10.07 -11.37 -10.73
N ALA A 97 -10.09 -11.58 -12.05
CA ALA A 97 -9.20 -12.53 -12.76
C ALA A 97 -7.72 -12.10 -12.81
N TRP A 98 -7.25 -11.36 -11.80
CA TRP A 98 -5.88 -10.85 -11.65
C TRP A 98 -4.83 -11.94 -11.89
N GLN A 99 -5.10 -13.17 -11.48
CA GLN A 99 -4.15 -14.27 -11.63
C GLN A 99 -3.83 -14.55 -13.10
N ASP A 100 -4.82 -14.44 -13.99
CA ASP A 100 -4.66 -14.59 -15.44
C ASP A 100 -4.04 -13.33 -16.08
N MET A 101 -4.23 -12.17 -15.45
CA MET A 101 -3.73 -10.88 -15.96
C MET A 101 -2.28 -10.60 -15.55
N LEU A 102 -1.80 -11.26 -14.50
CA LEU A 102 -0.45 -11.17 -13.96
C LEU A 102 0.43 -12.34 -14.40
N ASP A 103 -0.13 -13.29 -15.17
CA ASP A 103 0.61 -14.41 -15.71
C ASP A 103 1.44 -13.96 -16.92
N ASP A 104 2.69 -13.57 -16.65
CA ASP A 104 3.71 -13.29 -17.67
C ASP A 104 4.28 -14.59 -18.29
N SER A 105 3.76 -15.78 -17.93
CA SER A 105 4.23 -17.02 -18.52
C SER A 105 3.61 -17.25 -19.90
N PHE A 106 4.39 -17.03 -20.94
CA PHE A 106 4.04 -17.52 -22.27
C PHE A 106 3.85 -19.04 -22.19
N HIS A 107 2.64 -19.53 -22.51
CA HIS A 107 2.46 -20.98 -22.60
C HIS A 107 3.44 -21.50 -23.64
N ARG A 108 4.16 -22.58 -23.34
CA ARG A 108 5.19 -23.15 -24.23
C ARG A 108 4.69 -23.41 -25.66
N LYS A 109 3.39 -23.62 -25.85
CA LYS A 109 2.74 -23.78 -27.16
C LYS A 109 2.76 -22.49 -28.01
N ASP A 110 2.76 -21.33 -27.37
CA ASP A 110 2.73 -19.99 -27.98
C ASP A 110 4.15 -19.48 -28.30
N LEU A 111 5.18 -20.22 -27.90
CA LEU A 111 6.59 -19.92 -28.21
C LEU A 111 7.03 -20.60 -29.51
N ASP A 112 7.68 -19.85 -30.40
CA ASP A 112 8.31 -20.41 -31.59
C ASP A 112 9.49 -21.35 -31.23
N ILE A 113 9.85 -22.26 -32.12
CA ILE A 113 10.89 -23.29 -31.89
C ILE A 113 12.24 -22.64 -31.49
N GLY A 114 12.56 -21.46 -32.03
CA GLY A 114 13.75 -20.69 -31.63
C GLY A 114 13.69 -20.15 -30.20
N GLN A 115 12.52 -19.67 -29.77
CA GLN A 115 12.28 -19.12 -28.43
C GLN A 115 12.20 -20.21 -27.35
N LYS A 116 11.84 -21.45 -27.71
CA LYS A 116 11.89 -22.62 -26.82
C LYS A 116 13.32 -22.98 -26.40
N ARG A 117 14.33 -22.56 -27.17
CA ARG A 117 15.75 -22.92 -26.97
C ARG A 117 16.54 -21.83 -26.23
N TRP A 118 16.04 -20.59 -26.22
CA TRP A 118 16.66 -19.44 -25.56
C TRP A 118 15.58 -18.59 -24.89
N ALA A 119 15.54 -18.53 -23.56
CA ALA A 119 14.63 -17.64 -22.84
C ALA A 119 14.97 -16.18 -23.21
N PRO A 120 14.07 -15.42 -23.85
CA PRO A 120 14.39 -14.08 -24.30
C PRO A 120 14.49 -13.13 -23.10
N TYR A 121 15.71 -12.70 -22.79
CA TYR A 121 15.94 -11.51 -21.97
C TYR A 121 15.67 -10.28 -22.84
N GLY A 122 14.50 -9.65 -22.68
CA GLY A 122 14.15 -8.37 -23.31
C GLY A 122 12.78 -8.35 -23.98
N THR A 123 11.88 -7.46 -23.52
CA THR A 123 10.47 -7.40 -23.92
C THR A 123 10.26 -6.39 -25.06
N LEU A 124 10.73 -6.72 -26.27
CA LEU A 124 10.25 -6.07 -27.48
C LEU A 124 10.08 -7.11 -28.59
N ASN A 125 8.93 -7.78 -28.59
CA ASN A 125 8.55 -8.71 -29.66
C ASN A 125 7.70 -7.97 -30.70
N LEU A 126 8.26 -7.74 -31.88
CA LEU A 126 7.49 -7.35 -33.06
C LEU A 126 6.97 -8.63 -33.70
N GLU A 127 5.69 -8.94 -33.49
CA GLU A 127 5.03 -10.09 -34.12
C GLU A 127 4.58 -9.70 -35.53
N MET A 128 4.91 -10.52 -36.53
CA MET A 128 4.42 -10.37 -37.91
C MET A 128 3.65 -11.64 -38.29
N GLU A 129 2.49 -11.46 -38.90
CA GLU A 129 1.71 -12.56 -39.45
C GLU A 129 2.39 -13.14 -40.71
N SER A 130 2.03 -14.37 -41.07
CA SER A 130 2.57 -15.06 -42.28
C SER A 130 2.29 -14.34 -43.60
N ASN A 131 1.39 -13.34 -43.59
CA ASN A 131 1.03 -12.47 -44.70
C ASN A 131 1.73 -11.09 -44.66
N LEU A 132 2.77 -10.90 -43.82
CA LEU A 132 3.51 -9.64 -43.61
C LEU A 132 2.68 -8.52 -42.94
N GLU A 133 1.52 -8.83 -42.36
CA GLU A 133 0.78 -7.84 -41.58
C GLU A 133 1.39 -7.68 -40.17
N PRO A 134 1.57 -6.44 -39.69
CA PRO A 134 2.07 -6.19 -38.34
C PRO A 134 0.99 -6.58 -37.32
N LYS A 135 1.33 -7.52 -36.44
CA LYS A 135 0.48 -7.93 -35.32
C LYS A 135 0.84 -7.09 -34.09
N LEU A 136 -0.17 -6.50 -33.46
CA LEU A 136 0.05 -5.76 -32.22
C LEU A 136 0.62 -6.69 -31.15
N PRO A 137 1.73 -6.33 -30.49
CA PRO A 137 2.33 -7.17 -29.45
C PRO A 137 1.32 -7.44 -28.35
N SER A 138 1.24 -8.70 -27.89
CA SER A 138 0.37 -9.12 -26.79
C SER A 138 0.55 -8.29 -25.51
N GLY A 139 1.75 -7.75 -25.26
CA GLY A 139 2.04 -6.84 -24.16
C GLY A 139 1.22 -5.53 -24.18
N VAL A 140 0.77 -5.07 -25.35
CA VAL A 140 -0.13 -3.91 -25.48
C VAL A 140 -1.55 -4.25 -25.02
N TRP A 141 -2.00 -5.49 -25.25
CA TRP A 141 -3.32 -5.97 -24.84
C TRP A 141 -3.41 -6.27 -23.33
N VAL A 142 -2.39 -6.93 -22.76
CA VAL A 142 -2.32 -7.23 -21.31
C VAL A 142 -2.29 -5.94 -20.49
N GLY A 143 -1.52 -4.94 -20.92
CA GLY A 143 -1.45 -3.63 -20.25
C GLY A 143 -2.79 -2.90 -20.21
N ASN A 144 -3.63 -3.03 -21.24
CA ASN A 144 -4.92 -2.33 -21.29
C ASN A 144 -5.94 -2.91 -20.30
N ASN A 145 -6.01 -4.24 -20.18
CA ASN A 145 -6.93 -4.87 -19.23
C ASN A 145 -6.48 -4.65 -17.78
N LEU A 146 -5.17 -4.76 -17.50
CA LEU A 146 -4.63 -4.49 -16.16
C LEU A 146 -4.91 -3.04 -15.72
N ASN A 147 -4.68 -2.08 -16.61
CA ASN A 147 -4.99 -0.67 -16.34
C ASN A 147 -6.48 -0.45 -16.07
N LEU A 148 -7.37 -1.15 -16.79
CA LEU A 148 -8.81 -1.06 -16.58
C LEU A 148 -9.23 -1.61 -15.20
N GLU A 149 -8.69 -2.75 -14.78
CA GLU A 149 -8.99 -3.32 -13.46
C GLU A 149 -8.42 -2.47 -12.32
N LEU A 150 -7.20 -1.96 -12.47
CA LEU A 150 -6.64 -0.99 -11.53
C LEU A 150 -7.52 0.26 -11.46
N ALA A 151 -7.96 0.80 -12.60
CA ALA A 151 -8.84 1.96 -12.62
C ALA A 151 -10.19 1.69 -11.93
N LYS A 152 -10.77 0.49 -12.06
CA LYS A 152 -12.01 0.10 -11.37
C LYS A 152 -11.81 0.01 -9.85
N VAL A 153 -10.77 -0.70 -9.42
CA VAL A 153 -10.49 -0.90 -7.99
C VAL A 153 -10.14 0.42 -7.30
N PHE A 154 -9.38 1.27 -7.98
CA PHE A 154 -8.97 2.58 -7.45
C PHE A 154 -9.91 3.73 -7.84
N ALA A 155 -11.06 3.46 -8.48
CA ALA A 155 -12.00 4.51 -8.89
C ALA A 155 -12.48 5.36 -7.70
N VAL A 156 -12.63 4.74 -6.53
CA VAL A 156 -13.10 5.37 -5.30
C VAL A 156 -12.02 6.27 -4.66
N ALA A 157 -10.75 6.11 -5.05
CA ALA A 157 -9.66 7.00 -4.61
C ALA A 157 -9.85 8.46 -5.07
N GLY A 158 -10.79 8.71 -5.97
CA GLY A 158 -11.40 10.03 -6.16
C GLY A 158 -10.41 11.14 -6.49
N GLY A 159 -9.61 10.99 -7.56
CA GLY A 159 -8.80 12.07 -8.14
C GLY A 159 -7.79 12.76 -7.22
N GLY A 160 -7.60 12.26 -5.99
CA GLY A 160 -6.62 12.75 -5.04
C GLY A 160 -5.23 12.61 -5.64
N ARG A 161 -4.58 13.74 -5.90
CA ARG A 161 -3.23 13.76 -6.50
C ARG A 161 -2.11 13.59 -5.47
N ASN A 162 -2.46 13.40 -4.19
CA ASN A 162 -1.49 13.30 -3.10
C ASN A 162 -1.76 12.05 -2.24
N PHE A 163 -0.82 11.11 -2.26
CA PHE A 163 -0.87 9.88 -1.49
C PHE A 163 -0.66 10.08 0.01
N ASP A 164 -0.10 11.22 0.42
CA ASP A 164 0.03 11.60 1.85
C ASP A 164 -1.33 11.92 2.49
N GLN A 165 -2.37 12.12 1.69
CA GLN A 165 -3.73 12.46 2.16
C GLN A 165 -4.65 11.25 2.27
N LEU A 166 -4.15 10.05 1.95
CA LEU A 166 -4.86 8.81 2.21
C LEU A 166 -5.03 8.59 3.73
N PRO A 167 -6.01 7.77 4.17
CA PRO A 167 -6.15 7.38 5.58
C PRO A 167 -4.83 6.94 6.22
N ILE A 168 -3.97 6.27 5.47
CA ILE A 168 -2.58 6.01 5.83
C ILE A 168 -1.70 6.48 4.66
N PRO A 169 -0.67 7.31 4.88
CA PRO A 169 0.23 7.75 3.82
C PRO A 169 0.83 6.59 3.02
N PHE A 170 0.91 6.76 1.69
CA PHE A 170 1.47 5.77 0.78
C PHE A 170 2.63 6.34 -0.05
N GLY A 171 3.75 5.62 -0.16
CA GLY A 171 4.99 6.04 -0.83
C GLY A 171 5.56 5.06 -1.83
#